data_AF-A0A969Z2N7-F1
#
_entry.id   AF-A0A969Z2N7-F1
#
_cell.length_a   1.000
_cell.length_b   1.000
_cell.length_c   1.000
_cell.angle_alpha   90.00
_cell.angle_beta   90.00
_cell.angle_gamma   90.00
#
_symmetry.space_group_name_H-M   'P 1'
#
loop_
_entity.id
_entity.type
_entity.pdbx_description
1 polymer ?
#
loop_
_entity_poly.entity_id
_entity_poly.type
_entity_poly.pdbx_seq_one_letter_code
_entity_poly.pdbx_strand_id
1 'polypeptide(L)'
;TFSYNNIIGIRTPDKGFIKGLISSKSKYPIYKYGGGICMTSSILHQAVKSTDLPILERHNHVANVGYLPRGEDAAITWGVEDYRFYNNLAHPLIIKTHINSGLISISLYEELPTPTIYLGDRELLFIEKPFIEEGISYAELKGIIDNFPLTAEMKEILLITAPNSPITITTPENKHYIPLRVITAFLNYEISWDAEKETIRLTLPAYFPS
;
A
#
# COMPACT_ATOMS: atom_id res chain seq x y z
N THR A 1 -2.92 11.36 11.31
CA THR A 1 -1.96 10.93 12.36
C THR A 1 -2.42 9.62 12.97
N PHE A 2 -1.51 8.66 13.12
CA PHE A 2 -1.78 7.40 13.79
C PHE A 2 -1.44 7.50 15.29
N SER A 3 -2.26 6.86 16.14
CA SER A 3 -2.02 6.69 17.57
C SER A 3 -2.40 5.27 17.96
N TYR A 4 -1.43 4.52 18.47
CA TYR A 4 -1.62 3.12 18.83
C TYR A 4 -2.68 2.98 19.92
N ASN A 5 -2.62 3.81 20.96
CA ASN A 5 -3.61 3.81 22.01
C ASN A 5 -5.00 4.18 21.48
N ASN A 6 -5.16 5.21 20.67
CA ASN A 6 -6.50 5.58 20.17
C ASN A 6 -7.16 4.48 19.34
N ILE A 7 -6.38 3.74 18.55
CA ILE A 7 -6.88 2.62 17.75
C ILE A 7 -7.29 1.42 18.62
N ILE A 8 -6.47 1.08 19.60
CA ILE A 8 -6.68 -0.12 20.41
C ILE A 8 -7.64 0.11 21.60
N GLY A 9 -7.63 1.30 22.18
CA GLY A 9 -8.41 1.67 23.36
C GLY A 9 -7.90 1.05 24.66
N ILE A 10 -8.58 1.32 25.77
CA ILE A 10 -8.25 0.73 27.09
C ILE A 10 -8.28 -0.81 27.07
N ARG A 11 -7.33 -1.45 27.77
CA ARG A 11 -7.17 -2.91 27.79
C ARG A 11 -8.05 -3.53 28.87
N THR A 12 -9.29 -3.88 28.53
CA THR A 12 -10.29 -4.42 29.47
C THR A 12 -10.89 -5.74 28.98
N PRO A 13 -11.38 -6.63 29.87
CA PRO A 13 -11.97 -7.90 29.48
C PRO A 13 -13.20 -7.75 28.59
N ASP A 14 -14.04 -6.73 28.82
CA ASP A 14 -15.22 -6.42 28.00
C ASP A 14 -14.87 -6.06 26.55
N LYS A 15 -13.63 -5.62 26.29
CA LYS A 15 -13.09 -5.37 24.94
C LYS A 15 -12.35 -6.57 24.35
N GLY A 16 -12.46 -7.75 24.96
CA GLY A 16 -11.86 -8.99 24.47
C GLY A 16 -10.37 -9.15 24.84
N PHE A 17 -9.80 -8.28 25.67
CA PHE A 17 -8.43 -8.47 26.13
C PHE A 17 -8.34 -9.64 27.10
N ILE A 18 -7.30 -10.45 26.94
CA ILE A 18 -6.93 -11.51 27.87
C ILE A 18 -5.79 -11.07 28.78
N LYS A 19 -5.62 -11.77 29.91
CA LYS A 19 -4.47 -11.56 30.80
C LYS A 19 -3.23 -12.18 30.18
N GLY A 20 -2.17 -11.39 30.11
CA GLY A 20 -0.84 -11.84 29.68
C GLY A 20 0.23 -11.26 30.59
N LEU A 21 1.45 -11.76 30.45
CA LEU A 21 2.61 -11.24 31.16
C LEU A 21 2.84 -9.78 30.77
N ILE A 22 3.10 -8.92 31.77
CA ILE A 22 3.48 -7.53 31.56
C ILE A 22 4.87 -7.24 32.09
N SER A 23 5.53 -6.26 31.48
CA SER A 23 6.78 -5.71 32.02
C SER A 23 6.48 -4.99 33.33
N SER A 24 7.19 -5.36 34.40
CA SER A 24 7.03 -4.75 35.72
C SER A 24 8.34 -4.78 36.50
N LYS A 25 8.50 -3.88 37.48
CA LYS A 25 9.65 -3.88 38.41
C LYS A 25 9.55 -4.95 39.51
N SER A 26 8.50 -5.77 39.51
CA SER A 26 8.30 -6.83 40.50
C SER A 26 9.31 -7.97 40.30
N LYS A 27 9.73 -8.60 41.39
CA LYS A 27 10.52 -9.85 41.35
C LYS A 27 9.70 -11.07 40.88
N TYR A 28 8.38 -10.94 40.86
CA TYR A 28 7.45 -12.00 40.46
C TYR A 28 6.71 -11.62 39.17
N PRO A 29 6.40 -12.60 38.28
CA PRO A 29 5.60 -12.38 37.08
C PRO A 29 4.25 -11.74 37.42
N ILE A 30 3.90 -10.64 36.73
CA ILE A 30 2.60 -9.98 36.87
C ILE A 30 1.81 -10.18 35.58
N TYR A 31 0.55 -10.61 35.73
CA TYR A 31 -0.38 -10.78 34.62
C TYR A 31 -1.47 -9.72 34.68
N LYS A 32 -1.64 -8.95 33.60
CA LYS A 32 -2.72 -7.97 33.44
C LYS A 32 -3.37 -8.10 32.06
N TYR A 33 -4.58 -7.57 31.93
CA TYR A 33 -5.27 -7.49 30.65
C TYR A 33 -4.44 -6.71 29.63
N GLY A 34 -4.27 -7.27 28.43
CA GLY A 34 -3.44 -6.69 27.38
C GLY A 34 -1.94 -7.01 27.50
N GLY A 35 -1.54 -7.99 28.30
CA GLY A 35 -0.17 -8.49 28.26
C GLY A 35 0.21 -8.98 26.86
N GLY A 36 1.39 -8.60 26.39
CA GLY A 36 1.85 -8.81 25.01
C GLY A 36 1.61 -7.62 24.06
N ILE A 37 0.81 -6.61 24.43
CA ILE A 37 0.50 -5.48 23.54
C ILE A 37 1.73 -4.64 23.15
N CYS A 38 2.74 -4.57 24.02
CA CYS A 38 3.99 -3.87 23.71
C CYS A 38 4.79 -4.57 22.60
N MET A 39 4.57 -5.87 22.38
CA MET A 39 5.22 -6.60 21.28
C MET A 39 4.65 -6.14 19.94
N THR A 40 3.33 -5.98 19.84
CA THR A 40 2.68 -5.58 18.59
C THR A 40 2.93 -4.12 18.23
N SER A 41 2.99 -3.21 19.21
CA SER A 41 3.47 -1.83 18.97
C SER A 41 4.93 -1.80 18.53
N SER A 42 5.77 -2.68 19.09
CA SER A 42 7.19 -2.76 18.70
C SER A 42 7.36 -3.29 17.28
N ILE A 43 6.59 -4.29 16.86
CA ILE A 43 6.63 -4.80 15.47
C ILE A 43 6.17 -3.72 14.50
N LEU A 44 5.08 -3.01 14.83
CA LEU A 44 4.62 -1.88 14.01
C LEU A 44 5.70 -0.79 13.93
N HIS A 45 6.36 -0.49 15.04
CA HIS A 45 7.46 0.48 15.06
C HIS A 45 8.59 0.06 14.12
N GLN A 46 8.99 -1.20 14.12
CA GLN A 46 10.05 -1.67 13.21
C GLN A 46 9.63 -1.53 11.73
N ALA A 47 8.36 -1.81 11.40
CA ALA A 47 7.84 -1.60 10.05
C ALA A 47 7.82 -0.12 9.65
N VAL A 48 7.40 0.78 10.54
CA VAL A 48 7.40 2.24 10.28
C VAL A 48 8.82 2.79 10.23
N LYS A 49 9.74 2.28 11.06
CA LYS A 49 11.16 2.69 11.09
C LYS A 49 11.88 2.39 9.76
N SER A 50 11.41 1.40 9.00
CA SER A 50 11.90 1.13 7.63
C SER A 50 11.31 2.03 6.55
N THR A 51 10.56 3.08 6.92
CA THR A 51 9.96 4.06 6.01
C THR A 51 10.38 5.48 6.38
N ASP A 52 10.06 6.45 5.53
CA ASP A 52 10.27 7.89 5.80
C ASP A 52 9.13 8.56 6.58
N LEU A 53 8.20 7.78 7.13
CA LEU A 53 7.08 8.30 7.91
C LEU A 53 7.57 8.94 9.23
N PRO A 54 7.20 10.20 9.53
CA PRO A 54 7.63 10.86 10.75
C PRO A 54 7.09 10.19 12.01
N ILE A 55 7.98 9.72 12.89
CA ILE A 55 7.62 9.25 14.23
C ILE A 55 7.41 10.47 15.13
N LEU A 56 6.20 10.60 15.68
CA LEU A 56 5.81 11.74 16.53
C LEU A 56 5.98 11.45 18.02
N GLU A 57 5.81 10.20 18.42
CA GLU A 57 5.97 9.76 19.80
C GLU A 57 6.43 8.31 19.84
N ARG A 58 7.47 8.04 20.61
CA ARG A 58 7.98 6.70 20.85
C ARG A 58 8.73 6.66 22.17
N HIS A 59 8.39 5.67 22.99
CA HIS A 59 9.07 5.36 24.25
C HIS A 59 9.66 3.96 24.14
N ASN A 60 10.77 3.69 24.83
CA ASN A 60 11.34 2.34 24.92
C ASN A 60 11.28 1.85 26.36
N HIS A 61 11.20 0.54 26.55
CA HIS A 61 11.35 -0.04 27.88
C HIS A 61 12.77 0.22 28.40
N VAL A 62 12.87 0.52 29.70
CA VAL A 62 14.16 0.62 30.41
C VAL A 62 14.80 -0.76 30.57
N ALA A 63 13.97 -1.79 30.73
CA ALA A 63 14.40 -3.18 30.82
C ALA A 63 14.49 -3.82 29.42
N ASN A 64 15.34 -4.85 29.28
CA ASN A 64 15.40 -5.62 28.06
C ASN A 64 14.10 -6.43 27.89
N VAL A 65 13.51 -6.34 26.70
CA VAL A 65 12.25 -7.02 26.34
C VAL A 65 12.47 -8.44 25.79
N GLY A 66 13.70 -8.80 25.42
CA GLY A 66 14.09 -10.16 25.02
C GLY A 66 13.75 -10.54 23.57
N TYR A 67 12.95 -9.75 22.86
CA TYR A 67 12.57 -9.99 21.46
C TYR A 67 13.11 -8.94 20.47
N LEU A 68 13.73 -7.86 20.95
CA LEU A 68 14.40 -6.82 20.15
C LEU A 68 15.66 -6.32 20.87
N PRO A 69 16.63 -5.73 20.14
CA PRO A 69 17.74 -5.03 20.76
C PRO A 69 17.27 -3.93 21.72
N ARG A 70 18.12 -3.59 22.70
CA ARG A 70 17.79 -2.58 23.71
C ARG A 70 17.54 -1.23 23.04
N GLY A 71 16.40 -0.61 23.33
CA GLY A 71 16.08 0.71 22.78
C GLY A 71 15.59 0.68 21.33
N GLU A 72 15.14 -0.49 20.83
CA GLU A 72 14.49 -0.67 19.51
C GLU A 72 12.97 -0.94 19.62
N ASP A 73 12.44 -1.09 20.82
CA ASP A 73 11.04 -1.39 21.09
C ASP A 73 10.16 -0.12 21.22
N ALA A 74 8.85 -0.28 21.11
CA ALA A 74 7.88 0.81 21.35
C ALA A 74 6.99 0.45 22.53
N ALA A 75 7.31 1.01 23.70
CA ALA A 75 6.55 0.87 24.93
C ALA A 75 5.27 1.72 24.86
N ILE A 76 4.18 1.16 25.41
CA ILE A 76 2.88 1.82 25.46
C ILE A 76 2.19 1.57 26.80
N THR A 77 1.58 2.61 27.32
CA THR A 77 0.80 2.60 28.56
C THR A 77 -0.44 3.46 28.34
N TRP A 78 -1.63 2.87 28.48
CA TRP A 78 -2.88 3.59 28.24
C TRP A 78 -2.97 4.88 29.08
N GLY A 79 -3.17 6.02 28.40
CA GLY A 79 -3.26 7.34 29.01
C GLY A 79 -1.93 7.96 29.45
N VAL A 80 -0.78 7.33 29.18
CA VAL A 80 0.54 7.82 29.59
C VAL A 80 1.55 7.81 28.44
N GLU A 81 1.84 6.64 27.87
CA GLU A 81 2.84 6.45 26.82
C GLU A 81 2.15 5.90 25.57
N ASP A 82 2.38 6.53 24.42
CA ASP A 82 1.83 6.10 23.15
C ASP A 82 2.92 5.85 22.10
N TYR A 83 2.54 5.15 21.03
CA TYR A 83 3.32 5.06 19.82
C TYR A 83 2.55 5.78 18.70
N ARG A 84 3.14 6.85 18.17
CA ARG A 84 2.49 7.74 17.20
C ARG A 84 3.41 8.04 16.04
N PHE A 85 2.84 8.03 14.85
CA PHE A 85 3.51 8.48 13.63
C PHE A 85 2.53 9.24 12.73
N TYR A 86 3.08 10.02 11.82
CA TYR A 86 2.31 10.79 10.86
C TYR A 86 2.36 10.12 9.50
N ASN A 87 1.19 9.90 8.88
CA ASN A 87 1.14 9.58 7.46
C ASN A 87 1.26 10.91 6.70
N ASN A 88 2.46 11.20 6.18
CA ASN A 88 2.73 12.34 5.30
C ASN A 88 2.65 12.00 3.81
N LEU A 89 2.21 10.78 3.47
CA LEU A 89 1.96 10.37 2.09
C LEU A 89 0.73 11.09 1.53
N ALA A 90 0.66 11.16 0.20
CA ALA A 90 -0.50 11.70 -0.49
C ALA A 90 -1.72 10.76 -0.38
N HIS A 91 -1.47 9.47 -0.13
CA HIS A 91 -2.49 8.44 -0.14
C HIS A 91 -2.64 7.74 1.22
N PRO A 92 -3.76 7.02 1.45
CA PRO A 92 -3.96 6.25 2.67
C PRO A 92 -2.86 5.21 2.89
N LEU A 93 -2.41 5.08 4.14
CA LEU A 93 -1.50 4.01 4.56
C LEU A 93 -2.32 2.85 5.13
N ILE A 94 -2.22 1.69 4.50
CA ILE A 94 -2.80 0.42 4.96
C ILE A 94 -1.78 -0.29 5.86
N ILE A 95 -2.21 -0.63 7.08
CA ILE A 95 -1.46 -1.47 8.01
C ILE A 95 -2.08 -2.86 7.98
N LYS A 96 -1.37 -3.85 7.42
CA LYS A 96 -1.84 -5.24 7.34
C LYS A 96 -1.12 -6.07 8.37
N THR A 97 -1.87 -6.72 9.26
CA THR A 97 -1.33 -7.67 10.25
C THR A 97 -1.66 -9.09 9.83
N HIS A 98 -0.68 -9.97 9.87
CA HIS A 98 -0.85 -11.39 9.61
C HIS A 98 -0.34 -12.21 10.80
N ILE A 99 -1.12 -13.20 11.21
CA ILE A 99 -0.81 -14.09 12.32
C ILE A 99 -0.91 -15.53 11.81
N ASN A 100 0.18 -16.28 11.87
CA ASN A 100 0.21 -17.70 11.50
C ASN A 100 1.21 -18.45 12.38
N SER A 101 0.79 -19.57 12.97
CA SER A 101 1.68 -20.51 13.67
C SER A 101 2.61 -19.86 14.70
N GLY A 102 2.10 -18.89 15.47
CA GLY A 102 2.86 -18.17 16.50
C GLY A 102 3.76 -17.04 15.97
N LEU A 103 3.78 -16.79 14.67
CA LEU A 103 4.42 -15.63 14.06
C LEU A 103 3.40 -14.51 13.83
N ILE A 104 3.82 -13.29 14.11
CA ILE A 104 3.09 -12.07 13.78
C ILE A 104 3.97 -11.22 12.87
N SER A 105 3.40 -10.79 11.74
CA SER A 105 4.02 -9.85 10.82
C SER A 105 3.10 -8.66 10.58
N ILE A 106 3.70 -7.50 10.37
CA ILE A 106 3.01 -6.27 10.00
C ILE A 106 3.66 -5.74 8.74
N SER A 107 2.84 -5.48 7.72
CA SER A 107 3.24 -4.85 6.47
C SER A 107 2.53 -3.53 6.30
N LEU A 108 3.22 -2.55 5.71
CA LEU A 108 2.70 -1.24 5.37
C LEU A 108 2.56 -1.15 3.85
N TYR A 109 1.41 -0.65 3.40
CA TYR A 109 1.15 -0.40 1.98
C TYR A 109 0.58 1.01 1.81
N GLU A 110 1.02 1.71 0.78
CA GLU A 110 0.31 2.90 0.32
C GLU A 110 -0.82 2.47 -0.61
N GLU A 111 -2.04 2.94 -0.37
CA GLU A 111 -3.19 2.68 -1.23
C GLU A 111 -3.18 3.65 -2.41
N LEU A 112 -2.51 3.26 -3.49
CA LEU A 112 -2.47 4.07 -4.70
C LEU A 112 -3.88 4.22 -5.31
N PRO A 113 -4.18 5.35 -5.98
CA PRO A 113 -5.43 5.52 -6.70
C PRO A 113 -5.62 4.41 -7.71
N THR A 114 -6.80 3.78 -7.71
CA THR A 114 -7.17 2.77 -8.72
C THR A 114 -8.11 3.42 -9.72
N PRO A 115 -7.59 4.05 -10.79
CA PRO A 115 -8.41 4.84 -11.67
C PRO A 115 -9.40 3.98 -12.45
N THR A 116 -10.64 4.45 -12.59
CA THR A 116 -11.53 3.88 -13.62
C THR A 116 -11.12 4.45 -14.98
N ILE A 117 -10.87 3.58 -15.96
CA ILE A 117 -10.42 4.00 -17.29
C ILE A 117 -11.61 3.96 -18.25
N TYR A 118 -11.83 5.04 -18.99
CA TYR A 118 -12.84 5.14 -20.04
C TYR A 118 -12.21 5.31 -21.42
N LEU A 119 -12.78 4.65 -22.42
CA LEU A 119 -12.57 4.92 -23.83
C LEU A 119 -13.81 5.63 -24.39
N GLY A 120 -13.72 6.94 -24.60
CA GLY A 120 -14.90 7.78 -24.77
C GLY A 120 -15.81 7.69 -23.54
N ASP A 121 -17.01 7.13 -23.73
CA ASP A 121 -17.99 6.89 -22.65
C ASP A 121 -18.02 5.44 -22.16
N ARG A 122 -17.21 4.55 -22.75
CA ARG A 122 -17.17 3.13 -22.38
C ARG A 122 -16.12 2.89 -21.30
N GLU A 123 -16.53 2.36 -20.16
CA GLU A 123 -15.62 1.89 -19.13
C GLU A 123 -14.82 0.66 -19.62
N LEU A 124 -13.51 0.67 -19.36
CA LEU A 124 -12.62 -0.45 -19.62
C LEU A 124 -12.44 -1.24 -18.32
N LEU A 125 -12.76 -2.53 -18.38
CA LEU A 125 -12.61 -3.44 -17.25
C LEU A 125 -11.27 -4.17 -17.34
N PHE A 126 -10.59 -4.25 -16.21
CA PHE A 126 -9.31 -4.96 -16.06
C PHE A 126 -9.45 -6.04 -14.99
N ILE A 127 -8.77 -7.17 -15.19
CA ILE A 127 -8.76 -8.25 -14.19
C ILE A 127 -7.94 -7.78 -12.99
N GLU A 128 -6.77 -7.22 -13.27
CA GLU A 128 -5.99 -6.51 -12.27
C GLU A 128 -6.21 -5.00 -12.36
N LYS A 129 -6.35 -4.34 -11.21
CA LYS A 129 -6.70 -2.92 -11.17
C LYS A 129 -5.57 -2.06 -11.77
N PRO A 130 -5.89 -1.08 -12.62
CA PRO A 130 -4.90 -0.07 -13.00
C PRO A 130 -4.50 0.75 -11.76
N PHE A 131 -3.36 1.42 -11.86
CA PHE A 131 -2.84 2.27 -10.80
C PHE A 131 -2.06 3.45 -11.36
N ILE A 132 -1.82 4.45 -10.53
CA ILE A 132 -0.94 5.59 -10.83
C ILE A 132 0.26 5.54 -9.89
N GLU A 133 1.46 5.50 -10.46
CA GLU A 133 2.73 5.50 -9.73
C GLU A 133 3.62 6.59 -10.32
N GLU A 134 4.15 7.48 -9.47
CA GLU A 134 4.99 8.62 -9.89
C GLU A 134 4.37 9.48 -11.02
N GLY A 135 3.04 9.61 -11.02
CA GLY A 135 2.30 10.35 -12.06
C GLY A 135 2.16 9.62 -13.40
N ILE A 136 2.57 8.35 -13.46
CA ILE A 136 2.42 7.49 -14.63
C ILE A 136 1.26 6.52 -14.38
N SER A 137 0.27 6.51 -15.26
CA SER A 137 -0.85 5.58 -15.21
C SER A 137 -0.48 4.25 -15.88
N TYR A 138 -0.64 3.15 -15.15
CA TYR A 138 -0.37 1.80 -15.60
C TYR A 138 -1.66 0.99 -15.68
N ALA A 139 -1.76 0.11 -16.67
CA ALA A 139 -2.84 -0.86 -16.77
C ALA A 139 -2.32 -2.21 -17.25
N GLU A 140 -3.06 -3.27 -16.91
CA GLU A 140 -2.73 -4.65 -17.25
C GLU A 140 -2.70 -4.83 -18.78
N LEU A 141 -1.60 -5.37 -19.31
CA LEU A 141 -1.37 -5.62 -20.73
C LEU A 141 -2.49 -6.45 -21.36
N LYS A 142 -2.97 -7.48 -20.65
CA LYS A 142 -4.07 -8.31 -21.14
C LYS A 142 -5.35 -7.49 -21.30
N GLY A 143 -5.72 -6.70 -20.30
CA GLY A 143 -6.88 -5.80 -20.38
C GLY A 143 -6.74 -4.77 -21.51
N ILE A 144 -5.52 -4.32 -21.80
CA ILE A 144 -5.27 -3.45 -22.97
C ILE A 144 -5.52 -4.21 -24.28
N ILE A 145 -4.93 -5.39 -24.47
CA ILE A 145 -5.12 -6.21 -25.68
C ILE A 145 -6.59 -6.55 -25.89
N ASP A 146 -7.34 -6.86 -24.83
CA ASP A 146 -8.75 -7.20 -24.90
C ASP A 146 -9.62 -5.99 -25.33
N ASN A 147 -9.16 -4.76 -25.08
CA ASN A 147 -9.93 -3.53 -25.33
C ASN A 147 -9.52 -2.75 -26.59
N PHE A 148 -8.35 -3.03 -27.16
CA PHE A 148 -7.77 -2.32 -28.30
C PHE A 148 -7.37 -3.30 -29.41
N PRO A 149 -7.33 -2.87 -30.70
CA PRO A 149 -6.94 -3.74 -31.81
C PRO A 149 -5.42 -3.96 -31.85
N LEU A 150 -4.86 -4.51 -30.77
CA LEU A 150 -3.43 -4.73 -30.56
C LEU A 150 -3.16 -6.21 -30.38
N THR A 151 -1.97 -6.64 -30.77
CA THR A 151 -1.41 -7.92 -30.35
C THR A 151 -0.14 -7.68 -29.56
N ALA A 152 0.18 -8.58 -28.64
CA ALA A 152 1.44 -8.53 -27.90
C ALA A 152 2.13 -9.89 -27.90
N GLU A 153 3.45 -9.86 -27.98
CA GLU A 153 4.29 -11.04 -27.90
C GLU A 153 5.39 -10.81 -26.85
N MET A 154 5.47 -11.70 -25.87
CA MET A 154 6.51 -11.68 -24.85
C MET A 154 7.73 -12.46 -25.32
N LYS A 155 8.85 -11.75 -25.56
CA LYS A 155 10.18 -12.31 -25.80
C LYS A 155 11.13 -11.90 -24.66
N GLU A 156 12.39 -11.60 -24.97
CA GLU A 156 13.31 -10.89 -24.07
C GLU A 156 12.82 -9.46 -23.77
N ILE A 157 12.04 -8.90 -24.69
CA ILE A 157 11.34 -7.61 -24.61
C ILE A 157 9.85 -7.81 -24.95
N LEU A 158 8.98 -6.88 -24.55
CA LEU A 158 7.56 -6.89 -24.90
C LEU A 158 7.37 -6.21 -26.26
N LEU A 159 6.96 -6.97 -27.27
CA LEU A 159 6.62 -6.42 -28.59
C LEU A 159 5.10 -6.20 -28.65
N ILE A 160 4.67 -4.96 -28.91
CA ILE A 160 3.26 -4.63 -29.14
C ILE A 160 3.09 -4.24 -30.62
N THR A 161 2.11 -4.85 -31.28
CA THR A 161 1.84 -4.61 -32.69
C THR A 161 0.45 -4.02 -32.87
N ALA A 162 0.38 -2.84 -33.46
CA ALA A 162 -0.84 -2.26 -34.01
C ALA A 162 -0.95 -2.60 -35.51
N PRO A 163 -2.15 -2.52 -36.13
CA PRO A 163 -2.35 -2.92 -37.53
C PRO A 163 -1.39 -2.25 -38.52
N ASN A 164 -0.87 -1.07 -38.19
CA ASN A 164 -0.03 -0.27 -39.08
C ASN A 164 1.40 -0.01 -38.58
N SER A 165 1.80 -0.45 -37.38
CA SER A 165 3.16 -0.19 -36.84
C SER A 165 3.51 -1.12 -35.65
N PRO A 166 4.58 -1.94 -35.75
CA PRO A 166 5.10 -2.72 -34.64
C PRO A 166 6.06 -1.87 -33.77
N ILE A 167 5.92 -1.95 -32.45
CA ILE A 167 6.73 -1.15 -31.52
C ILE A 167 7.22 -2.00 -30.35
N THR A 168 8.49 -1.80 -30.00
CA THR A 168 9.20 -2.53 -28.96
C THR A 168 9.16 -1.76 -27.64
N ILE A 169 8.71 -2.41 -26.58
CA ILE A 169 8.69 -1.87 -25.23
C ILE A 169 9.53 -2.77 -24.33
N THR A 170 10.50 -2.17 -23.64
CA THR A 170 11.25 -2.85 -22.59
C THR A 170 10.53 -2.58 -21.26
N THR A 171 9.90 -3.60 -20.70
CA THR A 171 9.30 -3.49 -19.36
C THR A 171 10.35 -3.84 -18.30
N PRO A 172 10.54 -3.01 -17.25
CA PRO A 172 11.27 -3.43 -16.06
C PRO A 172 10.54 -4.59 -15.37
N GLU A 173 11.26 -5.33 -14.53
CA GLU A 173 10.83 -6.56 -13.84
C GLU A 173 9.46 -6.46 -13.14
N ASN A 174 8.38 -6.72 -13.88
CA ASN A 174 7.11 -7.33 -13.47
C ASN A 174 6.13 -7.25 -14.66
N LYS A 175 6.03 -8.36 -15.39
CA LYS A 175 5.66 -8.44 -16.82
C LYS A 175 4.16 -8.41 -17.14
N HIS A 176 3.36 -7.60 -16.44
CA HIS A 176 1.91 -7.52 -16.71
C HIS A 176 1.35 -6.11 -16.85
N TYR A 177 2.08 -5.05 -16.50
CA TYR A 177 1.60 -3.68 -16.61
C TYR A 177 2.42 -2.88 -17.61
N ILE A 178 1.73 -2.00 -18.35
CA ILE A 178 2.39 -1.03 -19.23
C ILE A 178 1.82 0.38 -19.01
N PRO A 179 2.62 1.43 -19.21
CA PRO A 179 2.12 2.79 -19.14
C PRO A 179 1.04 3.04 -20.21
N LEU A 180 -0.13 3.55 -19.83
CA LEU A 180 -1.22 3.85 -20.77
C LEU A 180 -0.80 4.81 -21.88
N ARG A 181 0.08 5.78 -21.57
CA ARG A 181 0.62 6.74 -22.54
C ARG A 181 1.27 6.09 -23.76
N VAL A 182 1.77 4.86 -23.61
CA VAL A 182 2.36 4.09 -24.70
C VAL A 182 1.28 3.71 -25.71
N ILE A 183 0.12 3.25 -25.24
CA ILE A 183 -1.02 2.87 -26.08
C ILE A 183 -1.66 4.09 -26.73
N THR A 184 -1.83 5.18 -25.98
CA THR A 184 -2.50 6.38 -26.48
C THR A 184 -1.68 7.06 -27.57
N ALA A 185 -0.35 7.06 -27.46
CA ALA A 185 0.54 7.54 -28.51
C ALA A 185 0.42 6.73 -29.82
N PHE A 186 0.20 5.41 -29.73
CA PHE A 186 0.11 4.53 -30.92
C PHE A 186 -1.24 4.60 -31.63
N LEU A 187 -2.30 4.66 -30.84
CA LEU A 187 -3.66 4.65 -31.35
C LEU A 187 -4.21 6.07 -31.56
N ASN A 188 -3.36 7.09 -31.35
CA ASN A 188 -3.69 8.50 -31.48
C ASN A 188 -4.90 8.90 -30.61
N TYR A 189 -4.88 8.47 -29.34
CA TYR A 189 -5.79 8.93 -28.31
C TYR A 189 -5.10 10.01 -27.46
N GLU A 190 -5.87 10.96 -26.97
CA GLU A 190 -5.50 11.84 -25.87
C GLU A 190 -5.83 11.15 -24.53
N ILE A 191 -5.02 11.43 -23.51
CA ILE A 191 -5.22 10.94 -22.14
C ILE A 191 -5.48 12.13 -21.21
N SER A 192 -6.55 12.05 -20.43
CA SER A 192 -6.88 13.05 -19.41
C SER A 192 -7.16 12.39 -18.06
N TRP A 193 -6.68 12.99 -16.98
CA TRP A 193 -6.94 12.56 -15.60
C TRP A 193 -7.93 13.53 -14.94
N ASP A 194 -9.04 13.00 -14.42
CA ASP A 194 -9.97 13.70 -13.53
C ASP A 194 -9.69 13.23 -12.10
N ALA A 195 -9.02 14.09 -11.32
CA ALA A 195 -8.62 13.79 -9.95
C ALA A 195 -9.79 13.71 -8.97
N GLU A 196 -10.90 14.41 -9.22
CA GLU A 196 -12.06 14.40 -8.32
C GLU A 196 -12.85 13.10 -8.46
N LYS A 197 -12.95 12.57 -9.68
CA LYS A 197 -13.66 11.32 -9.96
C LYS A 197 -12.75 10.09 -9.93
N GLU A 198 -11.45 10.29 -9.80
CA GLU A 198 -10.42 9.29 -9.97
C GLU A 198 -10.57 8.52 -11.30
N THR A 199 -10.79 9.25 -12.41
CA THR A 199 -11.00 8.63 -13.73
C THR A 199 -9.96 9.06 -14.75
N ILE A 200 -9.53 8.10 -15.58
CA ILE A 200 -8.73 8.35 -16.78
C ILE A 200 -9.65 8.25 -17.98
N ARG A 201 -9.59 9.22 -18.90
CA ARG A 201 -10.32 9.17 -20.18
C ARG A 201 -9.34 9.13 -21.33
N LEU A 202 -9.65 8.24 -22.28
CA LEU A 202 -8.99 8.06 -23.56
C LEU A 202 -9.94 8.53 -24.66
N THR A 203 -9.60 9.61 -25.36
CA THR A 203 -10.47 10.23 -26.38
C THR A 203 -9.74 10.45 -27.69
N LEU A 204 -10.42 10.28 -28.82
CA LEU A 204 -9.82 10.68 -30.11
C LEU A 204 -9.66 12.20 -30.15
N PRO A 205 -8.59 12.72 -30.76
CA PRO A 205 -8.42 14.15 -31.00
C PRO A 205 -9.63 14.70 -31.72
N ALA A 206 -10.07 15.90 -31.34
CA ALA A 206 -11.27 16.55 -31.89
C ALA A 206 -11.20 16.86 -33.41
N TYR A 207 -10.07 16.60 -34.07
CA TYR A 207 -9.81 16.93 -35.47
C TYR A 207 -9.36 15.70 -36.28
N PHE A 208 -10.32 14.92 -36.77
CA PHE A 208 -10.16 14.13 -38.00
C PHE A 208 -11.41 14.32 -38.86
N PRO A 209 -11.41 15.27 -39.81
CA PRO A 209 -12.38 15.21 -40.91
C PRO A 209 -12.09 13.95 -41.73
N SER A 210 -13.16 13.23 -42.05
CA SER A 210 -13.20 12.07 -42.95
C SER A 210 -12.56 12.32 -44.30
#